data_AF-A0A894JVV5-F1
#
_entry.id   AF-A0A894JVV5-F1
#
_cell.length_a   1.000
_cell.length_b   1.000
_cell.length_c   1.000
_cell.angle_alpha   90.00
_cell.angle_beta   90.00
_cell.angle_gamma   90.00
#
_symmetry.space_group_name_H-M   'P 1'
#
loop_
_entity.id
_entity.type
_entity.pdbx_description
1 polymer ?
#
loop_
_entity_poly.entity_id
_entity_poly.type
_entity_poly.pdbx_seq_one_letter_code
_entity_poly.pdbx_strand_id
1 'polypeptide(L)'
;MMIMNSTILLKLGAAPFHFWFPEIIEGLNWFNSLILMTWQKIAPMMILSYTMKLNHFIYMIIIMSTFIGSIGGLNQINIQKILAYSSINHIGWMLSSFIINDIIWIDYFLIYSFISLSIILMFNKFNIFMLNQLFMMINNLYMIKYFMLMNMLSLGGLPPFLGFLPKWIIIQNLSNNNFLLITFMIMMSLITLFFYLRISYSSMMINNNELNFLMIMNKNNYNNLMINLTSFISINGLILYSIFMNFY
;
A
#
# COMPACT_ATOMS: atom_id res chain seq x y z
N MET A 1 -0.69 21.70 -21.35
CA MET A 1 -0.78 21.16 -19.97
C MET A 1 -1.48 19.81 -19.91
N MET A 2 -2.73 19.64 -20.38
CA MET A 2 -3.40 18.32 -20.30
C MET A 2 -2.62 17.17 -20.98
N ILE A 3 -2.04 17.41 -22.16
CA ILE A 3 -1.21 16.41 -22.87
C ILE A 3 0.00 16.02 -22.01
N MET A 4 0.76 17.00 -21.51
CA MET A 4 1.90 16.75 -20.63
C MET A 4 1.48 15.97 -19.38
N ASN A 5 0.40 16.37 -18.71
CA ASN A 5 -0.08 15.67 -17.52
C ASN A 5 -0.50 14.23 -17.86
N SER A 6 -1.13 14.00 -19.02
CA SER A 6 -1.49 12.65 -19.47
C SER A 6 -0.27 11.74 -19.67
N THR A 7 0.83 12.27 -20.23
CA THR A 7 2.07 11.50 -20.40
C THR A 7 2.73 11.14 -19.07
N ILE A 8 2.71 12.07 -18.10
CA ILE A 8 3.29 11.82 -16.77
C ILE A 8 2.41 10.82 -16.00
N LEU A 9 1.09 10.92 -16.11
CA LEU A 9 0.14 9.98 -15.49
C LEU A 9 0.23 8.58 -16.08
N LEU A 10 0.51 8.46 -17.38
CA LEU A 10 0.84 7.18 -18.00
C LEU A 10 2.08 6.58 -17.35
N LYS A 11 3.15 7.36 -17.17
CA LYS A 11 4.39 6.89 -16.50
C LYS A 11 4.18 6.53 -15.03
N LEU A 12 3.24 7.19 -14.34
CA LEU A 12 2.85 6.84 -12.97
C LEU A 12 2.02 5.56 -12.88
N GLY A 13 1.38 5.13 -13.98
CA GLY A 13 0.40 4.04 -13.96
C GLY A 13 -0.95 4.46 -13.35
N ALA A 14 -1.27 5.75 -13.35
CA ALA A 14 -2.57 6.24 -12.87
C ALA A 14 -3.68 5.87 -13.85
N ALA A 15 -4.85 5.50 -13.36
CA ALA A 15 -5.98 5.20 -14.24
C ALA A 15 -6.51 6.48 -14.92
N PRO A 16 -6.93 6.42 -16.20
CA PRO A 16 -7.18 5.22 -17.02
C PRO A 16 -5.93 4.57 -17.65
N PHE A 17 -4.75 5.19 -17.58
CA PHE A 17 -3.49 4.73 -18.21
C PHE A 17 -2.76 3.61 -17.44
N HIS A 18 -3.50 2.80 -16.70
CA HIS A 18 -2.97 1.88 -15.69
C HIS A 18 -2.69 0.46 -16.21
N PHE A 19 -3.21 0.07 -17.38
CA PHE A 19 -3.21 -1.33 -17.84
C PHE A 19 -1.83 -1.98 -17.89
N TRP A 20 -0.80 -1.24 -18.32
CA TRP A 20 0.57 -1.74 -18.39
C TRP A 20 1.16 -2.12 -17.03
N PHE A 21 0.68 -1.48 -15.96
CA PHE A 21 1.35 -1.51 -14.65
C PHE A 21 1.15 -2.84 -13.91
N PRO A 22 -0.08 -3.38 -13.72
CA PRO A 22 -0.27 -4.71 -13.13
C PRO A 22 0.33 -5.84 -13.95
N GLU A 23 0.30 -5.75 -15.28
CA GLU A 23 0.85 -6.79 -16.18
C GLU A 23 2.37 -6.87 -16.08
N ILE A 24 3.07 -5.73 -16.09
CA ILE A 24 4.52 -5.72 -15.95
C ILE A 24 4.95 -6.22 -14.56
N ILE A 25 4.22 -5.83 -13.50
CA ILE A 25 4.59 -6.23 -12.13
C ILE A 25 4.52 -7.75 -11.91
N GLU A 26 3.57 -8.45 -12.53
CA GLU A 26 3.48 -9.92 -12.45
C GLU A 26 4.70 -10.65 -13.03
N GLY A 27 5.38 -10.05 -14.02
CA GLY A 27 6.56 -10.63 -14.63
C GLY A 27 7.88 -10.32 -13.93
N LEU A 28 7.87 -9.56 -12.83
CA LEU A 28 9.08 -9.05 -12.18
C LEU A 28 9.40 -9.77 -10.87
N ASN A 29 10.69 -9.79 -10.51
CA ASN A 29 11.13 -10.20 -9.17
C ASN A 29 10.69 -9.16 -8.11
N TRP A 30 10.62 -9.58 -6.85
CA TRP A 30 10.18 -8.72 -5.73
C TRP A 30 10.94 -7.39 -5.58
N PHE A 31 12.27 -7.40 -5.73
CA PHE A 31 13.04 -6.14 -5.68
C PHE A 31 12.72 -5.22 -6.85
N ASN A 32 12.53 -5.76 -8.05
CA ASN A 32 12.19 -4.97 -9.23
C ASN A 32 10.76 -4.41 -9.13
N SER A 33 9.82 -5.19 -8.58
CA SER A 33 8.46 -4.71 -8.32
C SER A 33 8.45 -3.60 -7.27
N LEU A 34 9.31 -3.67 -6.24
CA LEU A 34 9.50 -2.57 -5.28
C LEU A 34 10.02 -1.29 -5.94
N ILE A 35 11.08 -1.40 -6.75
CA ILE A 35 11.67 -0.25 -7.46
C ILE A 35 10.61 0.42 -8.35
N LEU A 36 9.78 -0.37 -9.03
CA LEU A 36 8.74 0.13 -9.91
C LEU A 36 7.55 0.75 -9.14
N MET A 37 7.18 0.19 -7.98
CA MET A 37 6.12 0.75 -7.11
C MET A 37 6.55 2.01 -6.35
N THR A 38 7.85 2.19 -6.09
CA THR A 38 8.39 3.29 -5.27
C THR A 38 9.26 4.23 -6.10
N TRP A 39 10.51 3.85 -6.35
CA TRP A 39 11.54 4.72 -6.94
C TRP A 39 11.11 5.37 -8.25
N GLN A 40 10.48 4.60 -9.15
CA GLN A 40 10.04 5.10 -10.46
C GLN A 40 8.90 6.13 -10.38
N LYS A 41 8.19 6.23 -9.24
CA LYS A 41 7.09 7.19 -9.04
C LYS A 41 7.55 8.56 -8.54
N ILE A 42 8.77 8.67 -7.98
CA ILE A 42 9.27 9.91 -7.37
C ILE A 42 9.39 11.03 -8.41
N ALA A 43 10.16 10.80 -9.48
CA ALA A 43 10.39 11.82 -10.49
C ALA A 43 9.11 12.25 -11.21
N PRO A 44 8.22 11.34 -11.67
CA PRO A 44 6.95 11.74 -12.25
C PRO A 44 6.07 12.52 -11.28
N MET A 45 5.96 12.13 -10.00
CA MET A 45 5.16 12.88 -9.02
C MET A 45 5.73 14.28 -8.75
N MET A 46 7.05 14.44 -8.69
CA MET A 46 7.68 15.75 -8.51
C MET A 46 7.42 16.68 -9.69
N ILE A 47 7.47 16.17 -10.92
CA ILE A 47 7.13 16.97 -12.11
C ILE A 47 5.65 17.32 -12.09
N LEU A 48 4.79 16.37 -11.69
CA LEU A 48 3.36 16.57 -11.57
C LEU A 48 3.04 17.72 -10.58
N SER A 49 3.67 17.75 -9.41
CA SER A 49 3.39 18.74 -8.37
C SER A 49 3.58 20.18 -8.89
N TYR A 50 4.63 20.44 -9.66
CA TYR A 50 4.88 21.78 -10.21
C TYR A 50 4.02 22.16 -11.42
N THR A 51 3.51 21.18 -12.14
CA THR A 51 2.88 21.41 -13.46
C THR A 51 1.36 21.24 -13.46
N MET A 52 0.82 20.62 -12.40
CA MET A 52 -0.61 20.36 -12.30
C MET A 52 -1.38 21.65 -12.06
N LYS A 53 -2.29 21.94 -12.99
CA LYS A 53 -3.39 22.89 -12.76
C LYS A 53 -4.62 22.09 -12.37
N LEU A 54 -5.18 22.40 -11.20
CA LEU A 54 -6.40 21.80 -10.67
C LEU A 54 -7.57 22.04 -11.62
N ASN A 55 -7.84 21.05 -12.48
CA ASN A 55 -8.92 21.05 -13.46
C ASN A 55 -9.78 19.79 -13.28
N HIS A 56 -10.99 19.80 -13.87
CA HIS A 56 -11.90 18.65 -13.92
C HIS A 56 -11.21 17.34 -14.37
N PHE A 57 -10.21 17.43 -15.25
CA PHE A 57 -9.40 16.29 -15.68
C PHE A 57 -8.73 15.56 -14.50
N ILE A 58 -8.10 16.28 -13.57
CA ILE A 58 -7.40 15.69 -12.42
C ILE A 58 -8.39 15.04 -11.46
N TYR A 59 -9.55 15.68 -11.21
CA TYR A 59 -10.62 15.07 -10.43
C TYR A 59 -11.08 13.74 -11.01
N MET A 60 -11.26 13.66 -12.33
CA MET A 60 -11.61 12.40 -13.00
C MET A 60 -10.53 11.33 -12.82
N ILE A 61 -9.25 11.70 -12.88
CA ILE A 61 -8.13 10.76 -12.65
C ILE A 61 -8.11 10.26 -11.21
N ILE A 62 -8.34 11.12 -10.22
CA ILE A 62 -8.42 10.72 -8.80
C ILE A 62 -9.54 9.69 -8.60
N ILE A 63 -10.74 9.97 -9.14
CA ILE A 63 -11.89 9.07 -9.03
C ILE A 63 -11.60 7.74 -9.75
N MET A 64 -11.11 7.79 -10.98
CA MET A 64 -10.81 6.58 -11.75
C MET A 64 -9.70 5.73 -11.13
N SER A 65 -8.63 6.35 -10.63
CA SER A 65 -7.51 5.63 -10.00
C SER A 65 -7.92 4.96 -8.69
N THR A 66 -8.71 5.62 -7.85
CA THR A 66 -9.24 5.00 -6.62
C THR A 66 -10.25 3.90 -6.91
N PHE A 67 -11.13 4.07 -7.91
CA PHE A 67 -12.11 3.06 -8.31
C PHE A 67 -11.48 1.81 -8.94
N ILE A 68 -10.59 2.01 -9.92
CA ILE A 68 -9.95 0.91 -10.64
C ILE A 68 -8.94 0.19 -9.74
N GLY A 69 -8.21 0.92 -8.91
CA GLY A 69 -7.29 0.34 -7.93
C GLY A 69 -8.01 -0.50 -6.88
N SER A 70 -9.24 -0.14 -6.50
CA SER A 70 -10.02 -0.91 -5.53
C SER A 70 -10.65 -2.16 -6.14
N ILE A 71 -11.38 -2.02 -7.24
CA ILE A 71 -12.11 -3.13 -7.86
C ILE A 71 -11.16 -4.10 -8.58
N GLY A 72 -10.13 -3.58 -9.26
CA GLY A 72 -9.18 -4.41 -10.01
C GLY A 72 -8.41 -5.39 -9.12
N GLY A 73 -8.17 -5.04 -7.85
CA GLY A 73 -7.48 -5.89 -6.88
C GLY A 73 -8.35 -7.03 -6.31
N LEU A 74 -9.67 -6.90 -6.33
CA LEU A 74 -10.59 -7.86 -5.70
C LEU A 74 -10.46 -9.28 -6.29
N ASN A 75 -10.29 -9.41 -7.61
CA ASN A 75 -10.31 -10.71 -8.27
C ASN A 75 -8.92 -11.28 -8.59
N GLN A 76 -7.86 -10.72 -8.02
CA GLN A 76 -6.49 -11.17 -8.28
C GLN A 76 -6.05 -12.25 -7.30
N ILE A 77 -5.39 -13.29 -7.80
CA ILE A 77 -4.77 -14.37 -7.00
C ILE A 77 -3.26 -14.11 -6.81
N ASN A 78 -2.61 -13.47 -7.78
CA ASN A 78 -1.22 -13.07 -7.69
C ASN A 78 -1.07 -11.86 -6.76
N ILE A 79 -0.24 -12.00 -5.73
CA ILE A 79 0.02 -10.98 -4.71
C ILE A 79 0.63 -9.73 -5.34
N GLN A 80 1.50 -9.91 -6.34
CA GLN A 80 2.13 -8.78 -7.04
C GLN A 80 1.09 -7.90 -7.75
N LYS A 81 0.09 -8.51 -8.40
CA LYS A 81 -1.04 -7.76 -8.99
C LYS A 81 -1.90 -7.08 -7.93
N ILE A 82 -2.16 -7.73 -6.80
CA ILE A 82 -2.91 -7.10 -5.70
C ILE A 82 -2.17 -5.83 -5.22
N LEU A 83 -0.86 -5.91 -5.01
CA LEU A 83 -0.04 -4.75 -4.64
C LEU A 83 0.04 -3.70 -5.75
N ALA A 84 0.02 -4.11 -7.01
CA ALA A 84 -0.02 -3.19 -8.13
C ALA A 84 -1.31 -2.35 -8.12
N TYR A 85 -2.47 -3.00 -8.02
CA TYR A 85 -3.77 -2.33 -7.94
C TYR A 85 -3.90 -1.45 -6.70
N SER A 86 -3.37 -1.89 -5.56
CA SER A 86 -3.36 -1.03 -4.38
C SER A 86 -2.48 0.20 -4.56
N SER A 87 -1.35 0.08 -5.25
CA SER A 87 -0.50 1.23 -5.58
C SER A 87 -1.21 2.23 -6.50
N ILE A 88 -2.11 1.77 -7.38
CA ILE A 88 -2.97 2.64 -8.22
C ILE A 88 -3.96 3.39 -7.33
N ASN A 89 -4.56 2.74 -6.33
CA ASN A 89 -5.42 3.40 -5.35
C ASN A 89 -4.64 4.45 -4.53
N HIS A 90 -3.44 4.11 -4.03
CA HIS A 90 -2.60 5.07 -3.32
C HIS A 90 -2.16 6.25 -4.19
N ILE A 91 -1.94 6.05 -5.50
CA ILE A 91 -1.74 7.18 -6.43
C ILE A 91 -2.95 8.10 -6.43
N GLY A 92 -4.18 7.57 -6.45
CA GLY A 92 -5.39 8.40 -6.36
C GLY A 92 -5.42 9.28 -5.09
N TRP A 93 -5.01 8.72 -3.94
CA TRP A 93 -4.84 9.49 -2.71
C TRP A 93 -3.71 10.52 -2.77
N MET A 94 -2.56 10.17 -3.33
CA MET A 94 -1.46 11.13 -3.51
C MET A 94 -1.87 12.27 -4.45
N LEU A 95 -2.58 11.98 -5.54
CA LEU A 95 -3.08 12.98 -6.46
C LEU A 95 -4.11 13.92 -5.82
N SER A 96 -4.95 13.43 -4.89
CA SER A 96 -5.90 14.30 -4.18
C SER A 96 -5.21 15.27 -3.23
N SER A 97 -4.02 14.94 -2.72
CA SER A 97 -3.28 15.84 -1.84
C SER A 97 -2.77 17.11 -2.55
N PHE A 98 -2.56 17.07 -3.87
CA PHE A 98 -2.26 18.26 -4.68
C PHE A 98 -3.37 19.31 -4.66
N ILE A 99 -4.61 18.94 -4.30
CA ILE A 99 -5.71 19.90 -4.12
C ILE A 99 -5.50 20.74 -2.85
N ILE A 100 -4.79 20.20 -1.86
CA ILE A 100 -4.53 20.85 -0.58
C ILE A 100 -3.21 21.64 -0.65
N ASN A 101 -2.11 20.93 -0.86
CA ASN A 101 -0.75 21.47 -0.85
C ASN A 101 0.22 20.48 -1.52
N ASP A 102 1.22 21.01 -2.23
CA ASP A 102 2.25 20.26 -2.96
C ASP A 102 3.26 19.53 -2.07
N ILE A 103 3.17 19.66 -0.74
CA ILE A 103 4.08 18.98 0.20
C ILE A 103 3.46 17.71 0.77
N ILE A 104 2.13 17.66 0.95
CA ILE A 104 1.45 16.55 1.66
C ILE A 104 1.62 15.20 0.92
N TRP A 105 1.74 15.22 -0.41
CA TRP A 105 1.97 13.99 -1.17
C TRP A 105 3.33 13.36 -0.82
N ILE A 106 4.34 14.15 -0.44
CA ILE A 106 5.68 13.66 -0.08
C ILE A 106 5.57 12.82 1.20
N ASP A 107 4.89 13.33 2.21
CA ASP A 107 4.64 12.61 3.47
C ASP A 107 3.85 11.31 3.21
N TYR A 108 2.81 11.39 2.36
CA TYR A 108 2.06 10.21 1.94
C TYR A 108 2.96 9.18 1.27
N PHE A 109 3.77 9.62 0.31
CA PHE A 109 4.64 8.75 -0.47
C PHE A 109 5.72 8.08 0.40
N LEU A 110 6.32 8.82 1.34
CA LEU A 110 7.29 8.27 2.28
C LEU A 110 6.67 7.14 3.12
N ILE A 111 5.49 7.36 3.69
CA ILE A 111 4.78 6.35 4.49
C ILE A 111 4.40 5.14 3.62
N TYR A 112 3.85 5.37 2.43
CA TYR A 112 3.52 4.30 1.49
C TYR A 112 4.75 3.48 1.11
N SER A 113 5.87 4.13 0.78
CA SER A 113 7.10 3.47 0.38
C SER A 113 7.68 2.60 1.51
N PHE A 114 7.66 3.10 2.75
CA PHE A 114 8.12 2.37 3.93
C PHE A 114 7.28 1.11 4.18
N ILE A 115 5.95 1.21 4.13
CA ILE A 115 5.06 0.06 4.33
C ILE A 115 5.20 -0.94 3.17
N SER A 116 5.33 -0.46 1.93
CA SER A 116 5.53 -1.35 0.78
C SER A 116 6.84 -2.13 0.88
N LEU A 117 7.91 -1.50 1.39
CA LEU A 117 9.20 -2.14 1.63
C LEU A 117 9.09 -3.26 2.67
N SER A 118 8.42 -3.02 3.81
CA SER A 118 8.30 -4.05 4.86
C SER A 118 7.57 -5.31 4.35
N ILE A 119 6.54 -5.13 3.52
CA ILE A 119 5.76 -6.22 2.93
C ILE A 119 6.53 -6.97 1.87
N ILE A 120 7.20 -6.24 0.96
CA ILE A 120 7.93 -6.87 -0.13
C ILE A 120 9.16 -7.62 0.40
N LEU A 121 9.84 -7.10 1.42
CA LEU A 121 10.92 -7.83 2.09
C LEU A 121 10.42 -9.14 2.72
N MET A 122 9.24 -9.14 3.35
CA MET A 122 8.62 -10.37 3.85
C MET A 122 8.35 -11.36 2.71
N PHE A 123 7.71 -10.94 1.62
CA PHE A 123 7.38 -11.84 0.51
C PHE A 123 8.59 -12.38 -0.23
N ASN A 124 9.62 -11.55 -0.40
CA ASN A 124 10.86 -11.94 -1.03
C ASN A 124 11.61 -13.00 -0.21
N LYS A 125 11.59 -12.89 1.13
CA LYS A 125 12.25 -13.88 1.98
C LYS A 125 11.66 -15.29 1.83
N PHE A 126 10.34 -15.37 1.65
CA PHE A 126 9.63 -16.65 1.53
C PHE A 126 9.30 -17.01 0.06
N ASN A 127 9.74 -16.21 -0.92
CA ASN A 127 9.45 -16.37 -2.35
C ASN A 127 7.96 -16.64 -2.66
N ILE A 128 7.08 -15.89 -1.99
CA ILE A 128 5.62 -16.08 -2.11
C ILE A 128 5.10 -15.14 -3.19
N PHE A 129 4.52 -15.67 -4.27
CA PHE A 129 3.91 -14.88 -5.35
C PHE A 129 2.38 -15.04 -5.39
N MET A 130 1.87 -16.24 -5.07
CA MET A 130 0.44 -16.54 -5.15
C MET A 130 -0.21 -16.66 -3.76
N LEU A 131 -1.49 -16.33 -3.65
CA LEU A 131 -2.27 -16.51 -2.41
C LEU A 131 -2.18 -17.95 -1.85
N ASN A 132 -2.16 -18.97 -2.71
CA ASN A 132 -2.10 -20.36 -2.25
C ASN A 132 -0.75 -20.72 -1.60
N GLN A 133 0.33 -20.03 -1.96
CA GLN A 133 1.66 -20.26 -1.39
C GLN A 133 1.79 -19.69 0.03
N LEU A 134 1.05 -18.63 0.35
CA LEU A 134 0.98 -18.05 1.70
C LEU A 134 0.59 -19.10 2.74
N PHE A 135 -0.41 -19.91 2.40
CA PHE A 135 -0.93 -20.95 3.28
C PHE A 135 0.14 -21.98 3.63
N MET A 136 0.87 -22.47 2.63
CA MET A 136 1.84 -23.55 2.83
C MET A 136 3.13 -23.08 3.52
N MET A 137 3.66 -21.92 3.13
CA MET A 137 5.01 -21.51 3.54
C MET A 137 5.06 -20.89 4.94
N ILE A 138 4.00 -20.22 5.37
CA ILE A 138 4.01 -19.48 6.65
C ILE A 138 3.37 -20.31 7.77
N ASN A 139 2.89 -21.53 7.48
CA ASN A 139 2.02 -22.24 8.42
C ASN A 139 2.64 -22.43 9.83
N ASN A 140 3.94 -22.70 9.88
CA ASN A 140 4.64 -23.02 11.12
C ASN A 140 5.28 -21.79 11.81
N LEU A 141 5.11 -20.57 11.27
CA LEU A 141 5.80 -19.36 11.73
C LEU A 141 4.83 -18.29 12.25
N TYR A 142 4.30 -18.50 13.47
CA TYR A 142 3.27 -17.63 14.09
C TYR A 142 3.62 -16.14 14.10
N MET A 143 4.85 -15.78 14.50
CA MET A 143 5.25 -14.37 14.56
C MET A 143 5.22 -13.70 13.18
N ILE A 144 5.62 -14.42 12.14
CA ILE A 144 5.61 -13.88 10.77
C ILE A 144 4.18 -13.78 10.23
N LYS A 145 3.29 -14.75 10.54
CA LYS A 145 1.86 -14.64 10.22
C LYS A 145 1.27 -13.35 10.81
N TYR A 146 1.57 -13.08 12.09
CA TYR A 146 1.09 -11.89 12.77
C TYR A 146 1.62 -10.59 12.15
N PHE A 147 2.92 -10.50 11.89
CA PHE A 147 3.49 -9.31 11.23
C PHE A 147 2.96 -9.11 9.80
N MET A 148 2.71 -10.18 9.06
CA MET A 148 2.10 -10.10 7.73
C MET A 148 0.68 -9.54 7.79
N LEU A 149 -0.16 -10.05 8.70
CA LEU A 149 -1.50 -9.50 8.95
C LEU A 149 -1.43 -7.99 9.22
N MET A 150 -0.62 -7.59 10.19
CA MET A 150 -0.60 -6.20 10.62
C MET A 150 -0.04 -5.26 9.55
N ASN A 151 0.97 -5.69 8.79
CA ASN A 151 1.46 -4.92 7.65
C ASN A 151 0.38 -4.75 6.57
N MET A 152 -0.41 -5.79 6.26
CA MET A 152 -1.51 -5.69 5.29
C MET A 152 -2.62 -4.75 5.77
N LEU A 153 -2.96 -4.78 7.05
CA LEU A 153 -3.90 -3.83 7.65
C LEU A 153 -3.35 -2.40 7.63
N SER A 154 -2.04 -2.22 7.80
CA SER A 154 -1.39 -0.92 7.69
C SER A 154 -1.48 -0.34 6.28
N LEU A 155 -1.30 -1.14 5.22
CA LEU A 155 -1.57 -0.70 3.82
C LEU A 155 -3.05 -0.35 3.60
N GLY A 156 -3.96 -1.10 4.23
CA GLY A 156 -5.39 -0.79 4.22
C GLY A 156 -5.70 0.59 4.83
N GLY A 157 -4.84 1.08 5.72
CA GLY A 157 -5.01 2.35 6.42
C GLY A 157 -6.07 2.28 7.50
N LEU A 158 -6.05 1.24 8.33
CA LEU A 158 -6.87 1.17 9.54
C LEU A 158 -6.25 1.99 10.68
N PRO A 159 -7.02 2.75 11.46
CA PRO A 159 -6.57 3.16 12.80
C PRO A 159 -6.43 1.86 13.62
N PRO A 160 -5.26 1.49 14.18
CA PRO A 160 -4.20 2.27 14.85
C PRO A 160 -2.82 2.30 14.13
N PHE A 161 -2.74 1.95 12.85
CA PHE A 161 -1.46 1.74 12.15
C PHE A 161 -0.96 2.97 11.39
N LEU A 162 0.34 3.01 11.07
CA LEU A 162 1.00 4.15 10.40
C LEU A 162 0.30 4.55 9.08
N GLY A 163 -0.17 3.59 8.28
CA GLY A 163 -0.77 3.88 6.97
C GLY A 163 -2.12 4.60 7.01
N PHE A 164 -2.74 4.74 8.19
CA PHE A 164 -3.91 5.61 8.37
C PHE A 164 -3.52 7.09 8.38
N LEU A 165 -2.34 7.45 8.91
CA LEU A 165 -1.88 8.84 9.08
C LEU A 165 -2.02 9.68 7.81
N PRO A 166 -1.47 9.28 6.64
CA PRO A 166 -1.49 10.17 5.49
C PRO A 166 -2.88 10.27 4.85
N LYS A 167 -3.71 9.22 4.95
CA LYS A 167 -5.13 9.30 4.55
C LYS A 167 -5.90 10.23 5.48
N TRP A 168 -5.63 10.18 6.78
CA TRP A 168 -6.29 11.03 7.77
C TRP A 168 -6.00 12.51 7.54
N ILE A 169 -4.74 12.89 7.28
CA ILE A 169 -4.36 14.27 6.93
C ILE A 169 -5.14 14.76 5.69
N ILE A 170 -5.24 13.93 4.65
CA ILE A 170 -5.99 14.29 3.43
C ILE A 170 -7.48 14.45 3.72
N ILE A 171 -8.08 13.53 4.48
CA ILE A 171 -9.50 13.58 4.85
C ILE A 171 -9.81 14.86 5.63
N GLN A 172 -8.98 15.21 6.61
CA GLN A 172 -9.19 16.40 7.44
C GLN A 172 -9.12 17.70 6.64
N ASN A 173 -8.19 17.80 5.71
CA ASN A 173 -8.01 19.03 4.93
C ASN A 173 -9.05 19.16 3.81
N LEU A 174 -9.43 18.06 3.16
CA LEU A 174 -10.40 18.10 2.07
C LEU A 174 -11.85 18.16 2.58
N SER A 175 -12.16 17.77 3.83
CA SER A 175 -13.54 17.62 4.31
C SER A 175 -14.37 18.89 4.17
N ASN A 176 -13.71 20.04 4.27
CA ASN A 176 -14.37 21.34 4.21
C ASN A 176 -14.68 21.76 2.77
N ASN A 177 -13.83 21.40 1.80
CA ASN A 177 -13.92 21.91 0.43
C ASN A 177 -14.49 20.89 -0.57
N ASN A 178 -14.24 19.60 -0.37
CA ASN A 178 -14.52 18.53 -1.34
C ASN A 178 -15.11 17.27 -0.67
N PHE A 179 -16.20 17.44 0.09
CA PHE A 179 -16.82 16.35 0.86
C PHE A 179 -17.18 15.13 -0.01
N LEU A 180 -17.81 15.35 -1.18
CA LEU A 180 -18.23 14.26 -2.08
C LEU A 180 -17.05 13.44 -2.64
N LEU A 181 -15.92 14.08 -2.93
CA LEU A 181 -14.73 13.37 -3.42
C LEU A 181 -14.19 12.44 -2.33
N ILE A 182 -14.10 12.94 -1.10
CA ILE A 182 -13.57 12.17 0.03
C ILE A 182 -14.47 11.00 0.36
N THR A 183 -15.79 11.19 0.43
CA THR A 183 -16.71 10.08 0.75
C THR A 183 -16.57 8.96 -0.27
N PHE A 184 -16.46 9.29 -1.55
CA PHE A 184 -16.16 8.31 -2.59
C PHE A 184 -14.83 7.59 -2.36
N MET A 185 -13.75 8.33 -2.10
CA MET A 185 -12.43 7.75 -1.87
C MET A 185 -12.38 6.85 -0.63
N ILE A 186 -13.07 7.22 0.45
CA ILE A 186 -13.20 6.40 1.67
C ILE A 186 -13.92 5.09 1.34
N MET A 187 -15.05 5.14 0.63
CA MET A 187 -15.77 3.92 0.22
C MET A 187 -14.89 2.99 -0.62
N MET A 188 -14.14 3.53 -1.58
CA MET A 188 -13.20 2.74 -2.38
C MET A 188 -12.04 2.16 -1.53
N SER A 189 -11.60 2.86 -0.50
CA SER A 189 -10.56 2.36 0.41
C SER A 189 -11.02 1.17 1.26
N LEU A 190 -12.31 1.11 1.63
CA LEU A 190 -12.88 -0.05 2.31
C LEU A 190 -12.87 -1.31 1.42
N ILE A 191 -13.07 -1.15 0.12
CA ILE A 191 -12.93 -2.24 -0.84
C ILE A 191 -11.48 -2.72 -0.90
N THR A 192 -10.49 -1.82 -0.87
CA THR A 192 -9.08 -2.25 -0.80
C THR A 192 -8.74 -3.02 0.46
N LEU A 193 -9.34 -2.61 1.57
CA LEU A 193 -9.18 -3.28 2.84
C LEU A 193 -9.73 -4.71 2.82
N PHE A 194 -10.81 -4.96 2.08
CA PHE A 194 -11.37 -6.30 1.94
C PHE A 194 -10.39 -7.29 1.29
N PHE A 195 -9.72 -6.94 0.19
CA PHE A 195 -8.76 -7.88 -0.42
C PHE A 195 -7.49 -8.06 0.42
N TYR A 196 -7.09 -7.08 1.23
CA TYR A 196 -6.01 -7.26 2.21
C TYR A 196 -6.42 -8.21 3.34
N LEU A 197 -7.65 -8.10 3.83
CA LEU A 197 -8.20 -9.06 4.78
C LEU A 197 -8.21 -10.46 4.18
N ARG A 198 -8.62 -10.63 2.92
CA ARG A 198 -8.56 -11.93 2.23
C ARG A 198 -7.15 -12.52 2.20
N ILE A 199 -6.13 -11.72 1.88
CA ILE A 199 -4.72 -12.16 1.94
C ILE A 199 -4.39 -12.66 3.36
N SER A 200 -4.72 -11.88 4.38
CA SER A 200 -4.41 -12.27 5.75
C SER A 200 -5.15 -13.52 6.22
N TYR A 201 -6.42 -13.68 5.86
CA TYR A 201 -7.21 -14.86 6.22
C TYR A 201 -6.65 -16.14 5.60
N SER A 202 -6.18 -16.07 4.35
CA SER A 202 -5.55 -17.20 3.68
C SER A 202 -4.31 -17.73 4.41
N SER A 203 -3.60 -16.85 5.13
CA SER A 203 -2.44 -17.23 5.94
C SER A 203 -2.78 -17.78 7.33
N MET A 204 -3.94 -17.40 7.89
CA MET A 204 -4.28 -17.69 9.29
C MET A 204 -5.16 -18.93 9.47
N MET A 205 -6.13 -19.18 8.58
CA MET A 205 -7.35 -19.87 9.03
C MET A 205 -7.57 -21.33 8.59
N ILE A 206 -6.65 -22.01 7.90
CA ILE A 206 -7.05 -23.28 7.25
C ILE A 206 -6.34 -24.57 7.72
N ASN A 207 -5.18 -24.56 8.40
CA ASN A 207 -4.62 -25.77 9.05
C ASN A 207 -3.52 -25.42 10.07
N ASN A 208 -3.84 -25.02 11.29
CA ASN A 208 -2.83 -25.06 12.35
C ASN A 208 -2.80 -26.47 12.96
N ASN A 209 -2.00 -27.37 12.38
CA ASN A 209 -1.59 -28.58 13.10
C ASN A 209 -0.43 -28.19 14.03
N GLU A 210 -0.77 -27.70 15.22
CA GLU A 210 0.22 -27.47 16.26
C GLU A 210 0.77 -28.83 16.73
N LEU A 211 2.05 -29.06 16.48
CA LEU A 211 2.79 -30.03 17.28
C LEU A 211 2.97 -29.40 18.65
N ASN A 212 2.14 -29.85 19.57
CA ASN A 212 2.16 -29.43 20.96
C ASN A 212 3.58 -29.62 21.51
N PHE A 213 4.21 -28.49 21.85
CA PHE A 213 5.28 -28.37 22.84
C PHE A 213 6.76 -28.56 22.50
N LEU A 214 7.24 -29.01 21.34
CA LEU A 214 8.69 -29.13 21.16
C LEU A 214 9.22 -28.87 19.74
N MET A 215 10.33 -28.13 19.72
CA MET A 215 11.37 -28.10 18.68
C MET A 215 11.25 -27.15 17.48
N ILE A 216 11.12 -25.84 17.72
CA ILE A 216 11.71 -24.84 16.80
C ILE A 216 12.40 -23.73 17.59
N MET A 217 13.44 -24.10 18.36
CA MET A 217 14.24 -23.12 19.10
C MET A 217 15.46 -22.60 18.33
N ASN A 218 15.81 -23.09 17.14
CA ASN A 218 16.91 -22.48 16.39
C ASN A 218 16.95 -22.91 14.93
N LYS A 219 16.72 -21.95 14.04
CA LYS A 219 17.57 -21.64 12.88
C LYS A 219 16.98 -20.43 12.12
N ASN A 220 17.77 -19.37 11.99
CA ASN A 220 17.54 -18.14 11.21
C ASN A 220 16.78 -16.96 11.89
N ASN A 221 17.08 -16.67 13.16
CA ASN A 221 16.56 -15.47 13.84
C ASN A 221 17.12 -14.15 13.28
N TYR A 222 18.38 -14.09 12.84
CA TYR A 222 18.99 -12.82 12.38
C TYR A 222 18.35 -12.26 11.09
N ASN A 223 18.04 -13.11 10.10
CA ASN A 223 17.35 -12.65 8.89
C ASN A 223 15.87 -12.28 9.15
N ASN A 224 15.29 -12.64 10.31
CA ASN A 224 13.95 -12.19 10.69
C ASN A 224 14.00 -10.83 11.41
N LEU A 225 15.11 -10.46 12.04
CA LEU A 225 15.20 -9.23 12.84
C LEU A 225 14.92 -7.98 12.01
N MET A 226 15.56 -7.82 10.84
CA MET A 226 15.31 -6.64 10.00
C MET A 226 13.84 -6.53 9.60
N ILE A 227 13.23 -7.65 9.24
CA ILE A 227 11.85 -7.63 8.79
C ILE A 227 10.91 -7.36 9.96
N ASN A 228 11.15 -7.99 11.11
CA ASN A 228 10.40 -7.76 12.34
C ASN A 228 10.51 -6.31 12.83
N LEU A 229 11.69 -5.68 12.72
CA LEU A 229 11.89 -4.27 13.05
C LEU A 229 11.09 -3.36 12.13
N THR A 230 11.14 -3.60 10.81
CA THR A 230 10.35 -2.80 9.86
C THR A 230 8.85 -2.95 10.09
N SER A 231 8.37 -4.15 10.41
CA SER A 231 6.96 -4.37 10.76
C SER A 231 6.58 -3.78 12.12
N PHE A 232 7.51 -3.72 13.08
CA PHE A 232 7.21 -3.09 14.37
C PHE A 232 6.97 -1.58 14.22
N ILE A 233 7.77 -0.93 13.38
CA ILE A 233 7.63 0.50 13.09
C ILE A 233 6.32 0.78 12.32
N SER A 234 5.96 -0.04 11.33
CA SER A 234 4.69 0.15 10.60
C SER A 234 3.47 0.00 11.52
N ILE A 235 3.55 -0.89 12.52
CA ILE A 235 2.47 -1.14 13.47
C ILE A 235 2.30 0.02 14.45
N ASN A 236 3.39 0.43 15.11
CA ASN A 236 3.34 1.42 16.20
C ASN A 236 3.55 2.85 15.74
N GLY A 237 3.83 3.08 14.45
CA GLY A 237 4.22 4.38 13.93
C GLY A 237 3.20 5.49 14.15
N LEU A 238 1.90 5.19 14.11
CA LEU A 238 0.86 6.21 14.36
C LEU A 238 0.87 6.68 15.83
N ILE A 239 1.04 5.74 16.76
CA ILE A 239 1.11 6.03 18.19
C ILE A 239 2.37 6.88 18.47
N LEU A 240 3.51 6.49 17.89
CA LEU A 240 4.75 7.25 18.01
C LEU A 240 4.60 8.68 17.48
N TYR A 241 3.92 8.85 16.34
CA TYR A 241 3.62 10.18 15.80
C TYR A 241 2.72 11.00 16.74
N SER A 242 1.63 10.42 17.27
CA SER A 242 0.77 11.15 18.20
C SER A 242 1.50 11.56 19.49
N ILE A 243 2.42 10.73 19.98
CA ILE A 243 3.23 11.06 21.16
C ILE A 243 4.18 12.20 20.83
N PHE A 244 4.83 12.17 19.66
CA PHE A 244 5.72 13.23 19.22
C PHE A 244 4.99 14.58 19.10
N MET A 245 3.80 14.59 18.51
CA MET A 245 2.99 15.81 18.38
C MET A 245 2.47 16.35 19.72
N ASN A 246 2.41 15.54 20.78
CA ASN A 246 2.07 16.02 22.12
C ASN A 246 3.26 16.67 22.85
N PHE A 247 4.49 16.43 22.40
CA PHE A 247 5.70 17.04 22.97
C PHE A 247 6.05 18.39 22.36
N TYR A 248 5.47 18.73 21.21
CA TYR A 248 5.59 20.02 20.53
C TYR A 248 4.31 20.84 20.68
#